data_AF-A0A3Q4AH81-F1
#
_entry.id   AF-A0A3Q4AH81-F1
#
_cell.length_a   1.000
_cell.length_b   1.000
_cell.length_c   1.000
_cell.angle_alpha   90.00
_cell.angle_beta   90.00
_cell.angle_gamma   90.00
#
_symmetry.space_group_name_H-M   'P 1'
#
loop_
_entity.id
_entity.type
_entity.pdbx_description
1 polymer ?
#
loop_
_entity_poly.entity_id
_entity_poly.type
_entity_poly.pdbx_seq_one_letter_code
_entity_poly.pdbx_strand_id
1 'polypeptide(L)'
;MKLELTRVIQGRGRLGVLKGLGRTGQHSMEVPGCLLYTHFGTVPHLTQDTLHTLSSLPPVTQVTLAEHQEVLEEFKDGFRKFAGLHDTVLYCSLHDPATPCPTGYTTNKTVSVWGSGGRMELTVAKFMALQKTVQPDWYHSMSDGETWQSNTSRKRVRKSVDRTLAHLDECLLEHQKSQVHTKTTSIYVVKIKGSDL
;
A
#
# COMPACT_ATOMS: atom_id res chain seq x y z
N MET A 1 11.55 -12.06 0.11
CA MET A 1 12.10 -10.78 0.61
C MET A 1 13.04 -11.03 1.78
N LYS A 2 14.25 -10.45 1.76
CA LYS A 2 15.27 -10.55 2.81
C LYS A 2 15.91 -9.18 3.04
N LEU A 3 15.95 -8.71 4.29
CA LEU A 3 16.64 -7.47 4.66
C LEU A 3 18.05 -7.80 5.14
N GLU A 4 19.06 -7.22 4.49
CA GLU A 4 20.47 -7.33 4.87
C GLU A 4 20.97 -5.97 5.35
N LEU A 5 21.42 -5.89 6.59
CA LEU A 5 21.92 -4.63 7.17
C LEU A 5 23.44 -4.57 7.06
N THR A 6 23.94 -3.51 6.43
CA THR A 6 25.38 -3.23 6.31
C THR A 6 25.88 -2.47 7.54
N ARG A 7 25.08 -1.53 8.06
CA ARG A 7 25.46 -0.73 9.23
C ARG A 7 24.24 -0.36 10.06
N VAL A 8 24.39 -0.45 11.37
CA VAL A 8 23.39 0.01 12.34
C VAL A 8 24.04 1.03 13.27
N ILE A 9 23.53 2.26 13.28
CA ILE A 9 24.07 3.35 14.10
C ILE A 9 23.21 3.46 15.36
N GLN A 10 23.69 2.93 16.49
CA GLN A 10 23.10 3.11 17.85
C GLN A 10 21.55 3.12 17.91
N GLY A 11 20.89 2.27 17.13
CA GLY A 11 19.42 2.18 17.06
C GLY A 11 18.70 3.33 16.32
N ARG A 12 19.41 4.31 15.76
CA ARG A 12 18.85 5.49 15.08
C ARG A 12 18.80 5.36 13.55
N GLY A 13 19.82 4.74 12.95
CA GLY A 13 19.94 4.58 11.50
C GLY A 13 20.22 3.14 11.11
N ARG A 14 19.57 2.66 10.05
CA ARG A 14 19.78 1.32 9.47
C ARG A 14 20.13 1.48 7.99
N LEU A 15 21.38 1.21 7.64
CA LEU A 15 21.85 1.15 6.27
C LEU A 15 21.88 -0.30 5.82
N GLY A 16 21.31 -0.60 4.66
CA GLY A 16 21.24 -1.97 4.16
C GLY A 16 20.55 -2.08 2.81
N VAL A 17 20.20 -3.31 2.44
CA VAL A 17 19.52 -3.63 1.19
C VAL A 17 18.39 -4.62 1.47
N LEU A 18 17.22 -4.33 0.93
CA LEU A 18 16.07 -5.22 0.89
C LEU A 18 16.09 -5.97 -0.44
N LYS A 19 16.39 -7.26 -0.41
CA LYS A 19 16.54 -8.13 -1.59
C LYS A 19 15.34 -9.04 -1.80
N GLY A 20 15.18 -9.57 -3.01
CA GLY A 20 14.14 -10.54 -3.32
C GLY A 20 12.76 -9.90 -3.32
N LEU A 21 12.64 -8.74 -3.97
CA LEU A 21 11.40 -7.97 -4.09
C LEU A 21 10.67 -8.30 -5.39
N GLY A 22 9.35 -8.09 -5.36
CA GLY A 22 8.46 -8.40 -6.46
C GLY A 22 8.16 -9.89 -6.62
N ARG A 23 7.20 -10.20 -7.49
CA ARG A 23 6.79 -11.57 -7.84
C ARG A 23 7.91 -12.44 -8.35
N THR A 24 8.85 -11.85 -9.10
CA THR A 24 10.01 -12.54 -9.70
C THR A 24 11.20 -12.65 -8.74
N GLY A 25 11.17 -11.90 -7.62
CA GLY A 25 12.27 -11.85 -6.66
C GLY A 25 13.57 -11.23 -7.21
N GLN A 26 13.53 -10.57 -8.36
CA GLN A 26 14.73 -10.00 -9.01
C GLN A 26 15.07 -8.59 -8.52
N HIS A 27 14.12 -7.90 -7.90
CA HIS A 27 14.30 -6.52 -7.50
C HIS A 27 14.99 -6.41 -6.12
N SER A 28 15.71 -5.30 -5.92
CA SER A 28 16.29 -4.93 -4.63
C SER A 28 16.18 -3.43 -4.41
N MET A 29 16.16 -3.02 -3.15
CA MET A 29 16.03 -1.61 -2.76
C MET A 29 16.99 -1.30 -1.61
N GLU A 30 17.76 -0.22 -1.74
CA GLU A 30 18.59 0.28 -0.65
C GLU A 30 17.73 0.90 0.46
N VAL A 31 18.19 0.78 1.71
CA VAL A 31 17.56 1.41 2.87
C VAL A 31 18.59 2.24 3.63
N PRO A 32 18.27 3.50 4.03
CA PRO A 32 17.02 4.20 3.79
C PRO A 32 16.81 4.57 2.31
N GLY A 33 15.55 4.58 1.87
CA GLY A 33 15.16 4.88 0.50
C GLY A 33 13.71 5.37 0.44
N CYS A 34 13.24 5.71 -0.75
CA CYS A 34 11.86 6.12 -1.01
C CYS A 34 11.19 5.21 -2.04
N LEU A 35 9.89 5.37 -2.21
CA LEU A 35 9.11 4.74 -3.26
C LEU A 35 8.80 5.78 -4.35
N LEU A 36 8.65 5.35 -5.59
CA LEU A 36 8.23 6.21 -6.69
C LEU A 36 6.74 6.53 -6.53
N TYR A 37 6.43 7.78 -6.21
CA TYR A 37 5.05 8.24 -6.09
C TYR A 37 4.36 8.28 -7.45
N THR A 38 3.13 7.78 -7.50
CA THR A 38 2.26 7.94 -8.67
C THR A 38 0.86 8.34 -8.25
N HIS A 39 0.21 9.08 -9.14
CA HIS A 39 -1.22 9.34 -9.08
C HIS A 39 -1.89 8.51 -10.18
N PHE A 40 -2.77 7.57 -9.78
CA PHE A 40 -3.39 6.58 -10.68
C PHE A 40 -2.41 5.84 -11.61
N GLY A 41 -1.21 5.50 -11.11
CA GLY A 41 -0.20 4.76 -11.89
C GLY A 41 0.64 5.63 -12.83
N THR A 42 0.45 6.95 -12.83
CA THR A 42 1.31 7.87 -13.59
C THR A 42 2.17 8.68 -12.64
N VAL A 43 3.46 8.82 -12.96
CA VAL A 43 4.31 9.78 -12.26
C VAL A 43 3.82 11.17 -12.69
N PRO A 44 3.45 12.06 -11.74
CA PRO A 44 2.88 13.35 -12.11
C PRO A 44 3.75 14.10 -13.11
N HIS A 45 3.12 14.55 -14.19
CA HIS A 45 3.73 15.34 -15.27
C HIS A 45 4.79 14.62 -16.12
N LEU A 46 4.98 13.31 -15.96
CA LEU A 46 5.95 12.54 -16.73
C LEU A 46 5.25 11.42 -17.52
N THR A 47 5.51 11.39 -18.84
CA THR A 47 5.18 10.21 -19.65
C THR A 47 6.12 9.05 -19.30
N GLN A 48 5.74 7.82 -19.63
CA GLN A 48 6.63 6.66 -19.44
C GLN A 48 7.94 6.84 -20.22
N ASP A 49 7.89 7.36 -21.45
CA ASP A 49 9.10 7.64 -22.25
C ASP A 49 10.03 8.63 -21.55
N THR A 50 9.49 9.70 -20.97
CA THR A 50 10.29 10.68 -20.23
C THR A 50 10.85 10.06 -18.96
N LEU A 51 10.05 9.27 -18.24
CA LEU A 51 10.46 8.56 -17.04
C LEU A 51 11.65 7.62 -17.33
N HIS A 52 11.65 6.93 -18.48
CA HIS A 52 12.74 6.06 -18.91
C HIS A 52 14.07 6.77 -19.17
N THR A 53 14.06 8.09 -19.39
CA THR A 53 15.30 8.89 -19.52
C THR A 53 15.95 9.20 -18.18
N LEU A 54 15.21 9.06 -17.07
CA LEU A 54 15.72 9.34 -15.73
C LEU A 54 16.55 8.15 -15.23
N SER A 55 17.70 8.47 -14.62
CA SER A 55 18.49 7.49 -13.89
C SER A 55 18.03 7.40 -12.43
N SER A 56 18.31 6.27 -11.78
CA SER A 56 18.13 6.09 -10.33
C SER A 56 16.68 6.21 -9.84
N LEU A 57 15.70 5.73 -10.63
CA LEU A 57 14.32 5.63 -10.16
C LEU A 57 14.20 4.64 -8.99
N PRO A 58 13.34 4.92 -8.00
CA PRO A 58 13.03 3.96 -6.97
C PRO A 58 12.50 2.65 -7.56
N PRO A 59 12.97 1.49 -7.09
CA PRO A 59 12.59 0.17 -7.63
C PRO A 59 11.18 -0.28 -7.23
N VAL A 60 10.49 0.53 -6.41
CA VAL A 60 9.13 0.26 -5.94
C VAL A 60 8.27 1.45 -6.29
N THR A 61 7.21 1.21 -7.04
CA THR A 61 6.20 2.21 -7.42
C THR A 61 5.00 2.11 -6.49
N GLN A 62 4.68 3.22 -5.83
CA GLN A 62 3.48 3.35 -5.01
C GLN A 62 2.28 3.75 -5.88
N VAL A 63 1.18 3.01 -5.74
CA VAL A 63 -0.12 3.33 -6.31
C VAL A 63 -1.17 3.37 -5.22
N THR A 64 -2.13 4.29 -5.34
CA THR A 64 -3.36 4.26 -4.54
C THR A 64 -4.51 4.01 -5.49
N LEU A 65 -5.17 2.88 -5.33
CA LEU A 65 -6.29 2.49 -6.18
C LEU A 65 -7.47 2.14 -5.31
N ALA A 66 -8.58 2.79 -5.62
CA ALA A 66 -9.89 2.56 -5.03
C ALA A 66 -10.99 2.74 -6.09
N GLU A 67 -10.71 3.53 -7.14
CA GLU A 67 -11.61 3.78 -8.26
C GLU A 67 -11.36 2.81 -9.42
N HIS A 68 -12.34 2.71 -10.31
CA HIS A 68 -12.25 1.96 -11.58
C HIS A 68 -12.02 0.45 -11.42
N GLN A 69 -12.47 -0.14 -10.31
CA GLN A 69 -12.37 -1.58 -10.07
C GLN A 69 -12.97 -2.39 -11.21
N GLU A 70 -14.18 -2.04 -11.68
CA GLU A 70 -14.89 -2.74 -12.76
C GLU A 70 -14.10 -2.75 -14.09
N VAL A 71 -13.42 -1.65 -14.41
CA VAL A 71 -12.60 -1.54 -15.62
C VAL A 71 -11.39 -2.47 -15.54
N LEU A 72 -10.72 -2.50 -14.38
CA LEU A 72 -9.58 -3.38 -14.15
C LEU A 72 -10.01 -4.85 -14.10
N GLU A 73 -11.21 -5.15 -13.59
CA GLU A 73 -11.80 -6.49 -13.57
C GLU A 73 -12.05 -7.01 -14.98
N GLU A 74 -12.52 -6.17 -15.90
CA GLU A 74 -12.69 -6.57 -17.29
C GLU A 74 -11.35 -6.70 -18.03
N PHE A 75 -10.36 -5.87 -17.70
CA PHE A 75 -9.02 -5.90 -18.31
C PHE A 75 -8.21 -7.16 -17.97
N LYS A 76 -8.39 -7.75 -16.77
CA LYS A 76 -7.88 -9.07 -16.32
C LYS A 76 -6.36 -9.24 -16.19
N ASP A 77 -5.56 -8.45 -16.90
CA ASP A 77 -4.09 -8.57 -16.92
C ASP A 77 -3.38 -7.80 -15.78
N GLY A 78 -4.14 -7.24 -14.85
CA GLY A 78 -3.61 -6.53 -13.68
C GLY A 78 -3.20 -5.08 -13.94
N PHE A 79 -3.02 -4.33 -12.86
CA PHE A 79 -2.86 -2.87 -12.93
C PHE A 79 -1.55 -2.44 -13.60
N ARG A 80 -0.47 -3.18 -13.40
CA ARG A 80 0.84 -2.87 -13.99
C ARG A 80 0.77 -2.78 -15.51
N LYS A 81 0.13 -3.77 -16.15
CA LYS A 81 -0.03 -3.81 -17.61
C LYS A 81 -1.03 -2.74 -18.06
N PHE A 82 -2.10 -2.53 -17.29
CA PHE A 82 -3.10 -1.51 -17.57
C PHE A 82 -2.49 -0.10 -17.63
N ALA A 83 -1.65 0.25 -16.66
CA ALA A 83 -1.01 1.57 -16.59
C ALA A 83 0.29 1.68 -17.40
N GLY A 84 0.69 0.63 -18.13
CA GLY A 84 1.93 0.62 -18.91
C GLY A 84 3.18 0.87 -18.06
N LEU A 85 3.20 0.39 -16.82
CA LEU A 85 4.32 0.61 -15.92
C LEU A 85 5.56 -0.16 -16.38
N HIS A 86 6.74 0.43 -16.18
CA HIS A 86 8.02 -0.25 -16.33
C HIS A 86 8.15 -1.46 -15.38
N ASP A 87 9.23 -2.24 -15.54
CA ASP A 87 9.57 -3.32 -14.61
C ASP A 87 9.96 -2.74 -13.24
N THR A 88 8.96 -2.61 -12.37
CA THR A 88 9.05 -2.08 -11.00
C THR A 88 8.50 -3.09 -9.98
N VAL A 89 8.55 -2.83 -8.69
CA VAL A 89 7.73 -3.53 -7.69
C VAL A 89 6.50 -2.69 -7.40
N LEU A 90 5.30 -3.26 -7.47
CA LEU A 90 4.05 -2.52 -7.27
C LEU A 90 3.62 -2.58 -5.80
N TYR A 91 3.59 -1.41 -5.15
CA TYR A 91 3.05 -1.23 -3.80
C TYR A 91 1.70 -0.50 -3.85
N CYS A 92 0.64 -1.15 -3.37
CA CYS A 92 -0.70 -0.59 -3.27
C CYS A 92 -0.92 0.00 -1.87
N SER A 93 -0.95 1.33 -1.76
CA SER A 93 -1.30 2.05 -0.53
C SER A 93 -2.81 2.21 -0.37
N LEU A 94 -3.27 2.23 0.88
CA LEU A 94 -4.69 2.44 1.21
C LEU A 94 -5.16 3.87 0.92
N HIS A 95 -4.30 4.87 1.18
CA HIS A 95 -4.59 6.29 0.98
C HIS A 95 -3.48 6.92 0.15
N ASP A 96 -3.85 7.94 -0.62
CA ASP A 96 -2.90 8.79 -1.34
C ASP A 96 -2.27 9.78 -0.35
N PRO A 97 -0.95 9.71 -0.11
CA PRO A 97 -0.28 10.60 0.83
C PRO A 97 -0.32 12.08 0.39
N ALA A 98 -0.55 12.37 -0.89
CA ALA A 98 -0.65 13.73 -1.39
C ALA A 98 -2.05 14.33 -1.22
N THR A 99 -3.06 13.51 -0.90
CA THR A 99 -4.46 13.94 -0.85
C THR A 99 -5.01 13.87 0.58
N PRO A 100 -5.39 15.00 1.20
CA PRO A 100 -5.97 14.97 2.54
C PRO A 100 -7.31 14.24 2.53
N CYS A 101 -7.47 13.30 3.46
CA CYS A 101 -8.69 12.52 3.62
C CYS A 101 -9.50 13.03 4.82
N PRO A 102 -10.81 13.32 4.68
CA PRO A 102 -11.69 13.58 5.79
C PRO A 102 -11.65 12.45 6.84
N THR A 103 -11.69 12.79 8.12
CA THR A 103 -11.63 11.80 9.21
C THR A 103 -13.01 11.46 9.76
N GLY A 104 -13.13 10.32 10.45
CA GLY A 104 -14.36 9.90 11.13
C GLY A 104 -15.17 8.89 10.32
N TYR A 105 -14.62 8.36 9.24
CA TYR A 105 -15.31 7.45 8.32
C TYR A 105 -14.79 6.01 8.39
N THR A 106 -14.00 5.72 9.42
CA THR A 106 -13.55 4.37 9.73
C THR A 106 -14.42 3.72 10.80
N THR A 107 -15.00 2.58 10.46
CA THR A 107 -15.86 1.78 11.33
C THR A 107 -15.20 0.44 11.69
N ASN A 108 -15.92 -0.41 12.43
CA ASN A 108 -15.45 -1.76 12.69
C ASN A 108 -15.55 -2.67 11.45
N LYS A 109 -16.36 -2.30 10.45
CA LYS A 109 -16.64 -3.13 9.26
C LYS A 109 -16.00 -2.56 7.99
N THR A 110 -15.70 -1.26 8.00
CA THR A 110 -15.36 -0.53 6.78
C THR A 110 -14.31 0.54 7.03
N VAL A 111 -13.52 0.80 6.00
CA VAL A 111 -12.62 1.95 5.90
C VAL A 111 -13.04 2.75 4.67
N SER A 112 -13.13 4.07 4.79
CA SER A 112 -13.45 4.93 3.65
C SER A 112 -12.17 5.46 3.00
N VAL A 113 -12.19 5.55 1.68
CA VAL A 113 -11.13 6.14 0.85
C VAL A 113 -11.77 7.19 -0.06
N TRP A 114 -10.96 8.13 -0.54
CA TRP A 114 -11.42 9.23 -1.38
C TRP A 114 -10.65 9.23 -2.69
N GLY A 115 -11.39 9.34 -3.79
CA GLY A 115 -10.83 9.56 -5.12
C GLY A 115 -11.52 10.72 -5.81
N SER A 116 -11.31 10.80 -7.13
CA SER A 116 -11.89 11.84 -7.98
C SER A 116 -13.44 11.84 -7.97
N GLY A 117 -14.06 10.67 -7.83
CA GLY A 117 -15.51 10.46 -7.73
C GLY A 117 -16.08 10.63 -6.32
N GLY A 118 -15.24 10.98 -5.33
CA GLY A 118 -15.64 11.20 -3.95
C GLY A 118 -15.38 10.01 -3.02
N ARG A 119 -16.21 9.87 -1.99
CA ARG A 119 -16.04 8.88 -0.92
C ARG A 119 -16.45 7.48 -1.37
N MET A 120 -15.59 6.51 -1.15
CA MET A 120 -15.86 5.09 -1.33
C MET A 120 -15.69 4.35 -0.01
N GLU A 121 -16.68 3.53 0.36
CA GLU A 121 -16.64 2.72 1.56
C GLU A 121 -16.22 1.28 1.23
N LEU A 122 -15.08 0.86 1.78
CA LEU A 122 -14.50 -0.45 1.53
C LEU A 122 -14.77 -1.38 2.73
N THR A 123 -15.43 -2.50 2.46
CA THR A 123 -15.39 -3.68 3.32
C THR A 123 -14.13 -4.49 3.03
N VAL A 124 -13.73 -5.39 3.93
CA VAL A 124 -12.60 -6.30 3.68
C VAL A 124 -12.80 -7.11 2.40
N ALA A 125 -14.02 -7.61 2.14
CA ALA A 125 -14.32 -8.34 0.92
C ALA A 125 -14.10 -7.50 -0.36
N LYS A 126 -14.60 -6.25 -0.38
CA LYS A 126 -14.41 -5.34 -1.53
C LYS A 126 -12.94 -4.98 -1.70
N PHE A 127 -12.25 -4.66 -0.61
CA PHE A 127 -10.83 -4.35 -0.61
C PHE A 127 -10.00 -5.51 -1.16
N MET A 128 -10.25 -6.74 -0.70
CA MET A 128 -9.51 -7.91 -1.16
C MET A 128 -9.85 -8.29 -2.61
N ALA A 129 -11.08 -8.07 -3.07
CA ALA A 129 -11.44 -8.17 -4.49
C ALA A 129 -10.63 -7.19 -5.33
N LEU A 130 -10.55 -5.93 -4.89
CA LEU A 130 -9.72 -4.92 -5.54
C LEU A 130 -8.24 -5.33 -5.57
N GLN A 131 -7.67 -5.85 -4.47
CA GLN A 131 -6.28 -6.31 -4.47
C GLN A 131 -6.04 -7.47 -5.45
N LYS A 132 -7.01 -8.38 -5.62
CA LYS A 132 -6.95 -9.46 -6.62
C LYS A 132 -6.91 -8.91 -8.03
N THR A 133 -7.68 -7.87 -8.32
CA THR A 133 -7.72 -7.22 -9.63
C THR A 133 -6.46 -6.40 -9.89
N VAL A 134 -6.01 -5.61 -8.91
CA VAL A 134 -4.81 -4.77 -9.01
C VAL A 134 -3.54 -5.62 -9.15
N GLN A 135 -3.50 -6.79 -8.50
CA GLN A 135 -2.38 -7.71 -8.54
C GLN A 135 -1.04 -7.11 -8.06
N PRO A 136 -0.99 -6.42 -6.90
CA PRO A 136 0.25 -5.81 -6.45
C PRO A 136 1.26 -6.85 -5.92
N ASP A 137 2.52 -6.46 -5.89
CA ASP A 137 3.57 -7.20 -5.20
C ASP A 137 3.44 -7.00 -3.69
N TRP A 138 3.10 -5.77 -3.27
CA TRP A 138 2.89 -5.37 -1.88
C TRP A 138 1.57 -4.62 -1.73
N TYR A 139 0.84 -4.85 -0.65
CA TYR A 139 -0.27 -3.95 -0.30
C TYR A 139 -0.28 -3.60 1.17
N HIS A 140 -0.78 -2.41 1.45
CA HIS A 140 -1.10 -1.92 2.77
C HIS A 140 -2.47 -2.50 3.18
N SER A 141 -2.52 -3.27 4.27
CA SER A 141 -3.80 -3.78 4.80
C SER A 141 -4.77 -2.66 5.19
N MET A 142 -6.07 -2.93 5.20
CA MET A 142 -7.05 -2.01 5.77
C MET A 142 -6.67 -1.67 7.22
N SER A 143 -6.66 -0.38 7.55
CA SER A 143 -6.27 0.11 8.87
C SER A 143 -7.04 1.38 9.27
N ASP A 144 -7.15 1.60 10.58
CA ASP A 144 -7.74 2.82 11.14
C ASP A 144 -6.62 3.79 11.52
N GLY A 145 -6.15 4.57 10.55
CA GLY A 145 -5.04 5.52 10.70
C GLY A 145 -5.39 6.88 11.31
N GLU A 146 -6.65 7.11 11.68
CA GLU A 146 -7.17 8.44 12.09
C GLU A 146 -6.83 8.78 13.56
N THR A 147 -5.56 8.67 13.95
CA THR A 147 -5.09 8.93 15.33
C THR A 147 -4.07 10.06 15.46
N TRP A 148 -3.69 10.67 14.34
CA TRP A 148 -2.72 11.77 14.26
C TRP A 148 -3.17 13.08 14.95
N GLN A 149 -4.47 13.24 15.18
CA GLN A 149 -5.02 14.48 15.74
C GLN A 149 -4.51 14.70 17.18
N SER A 150 -4.09 15.94 17.49
CA SER A 150 -3.43 16.34 18.75
C SER A 150 -4.21 16.06 20.03
N ASN A 151 -5.52 15.81 19.95
CA ASN A 151 -6.40 15.53 21.09
C ASN A 151 -7.00 14.12 21.07
N THR A 152 -6.37 13.18 20.36
CA THR A 152 -6.88 11.80 20.24
C THR A 152 -6.82 11.10 21.60
N SER A 153 -7.98 10.80 22.19
CA SER A 153 -8.04 10.08 23.47
C SER A 153 -7.40 8.69 23.39
N ARG A 154 -6.83 8.21 24.52
CA ARG A 154 -6.34 6.81 24.64
C ARG A 154 -7.39 5.78 24.23
N LYS A 155 -8.67 6.05 24.50
CA LYS A 155 -9.80 5.21 24.08
C LYS A 155 -9.90 5.12 22.54
N ARG A 156 -9.72 6.22 21.83
CA ARG A 156 -9.75 6.26 20.35
C ARG A 156 -8.53 5.55 19.74
N VAL A 157 -7.35 5.71 20.34
CA VAL A 157 -6.13 4.98 19.92
C VAL A 157 -6.35 3.47 20.07
N ARG A 158 -6.81 3.01 21.23
CA ARG A 158 -7.11 1.59 21.47
C ARG A 158 -8.11 1.04 20.45
N LYS A 159 -9.20 1.79 20.20
CA LYS A 159 -10.20 1.41 19.19
C LYS A 159 -9.58 1.28 17.78
N SER A 160 -8.66 2.17 17.42
CA SER A 160 -7.93 2.11 16.15
C SER A 160 -7.09 0.85 16.01
N VAL A 161 -6.37 0.50 17.08
CA VAL A 161 -5.56 -0.73 17.13
C VAL A 161 -6.45 -1.95 16.99
N ASP A 162 -7.51 -2.05 17.80
CA ASP A 162 -8.45 -3.18 17.78
C ASP A 162 -9.08 -3.36 16.39
N ARG A 163 -9.51 -2.27 15.74
CA ARG A 163 -10.05 -2.28 14.37
C ARG A 163 -9.03 -2.71 13.33
N THR A 164 -7.81 -2.20 13.44
CA THR A 164 -6.74 -2.51 12.47
C THR A 164 -6.34 -3.97 12.56
N LEU A 165 -6.27 -4.53 13.77
CA LEU A 165 -6.02 -5.96 13.96
C LEU A 165 -7.17 -6.80 13.42
N ALA A 166 -8.43 -6.43 13.69
CA ALA A 166 -9.59 -7.14 13.15
C ALA A 166 -9.62 -7.13 11.61
N HIS A 167 -9.40 -5.97 10.98
CA HIS A 167 -9.31 -5.85 9.52
C HIS A 167 -8.14 -6.66 8.95
N LEU A 168 -6.99 -6.67 9.64
CA LEU A 168 -5.83 -7.45 9.24
C LEU A 168 -6.12 -8.96 9.27
N ASP A 169 -6.73 -9.46 10.34
CA ASP A 169 -7.08 -10.87 10.48
C ASP A 169 -8.03 -11.32 9.36
N GLU A 170 -9.06 -10.53 9.06
CA GLU A 170 -9.97 -10.81 7.94
C GLU A 170 -9.26 -10.74 6.58
N CYS A 171 -8.39 -9.75 6.37
CA CYS A 171 -7.58 -9.65 5.15
C CYS A 171 -6.67 -10.87 4.98
N LEU A 172 -6.05 -11.35 6.05
CA LEU A 172 -5.18 -12.53 6.05
C LEU A 172 -5.95 -13.80 5.72
N LEU A 173 -7.14 -13.97 6.29
CA LEU A 173 -8.02 -15.10 5.99
C LEU A 173 -8.42 -15.13 4.51
N GLU A 174 -8.87 -13.99 3.96
CA GLU A 174 -9.20 -13.88 2.54
C GLU A 174 -7.98 -14.07 1.63
N HIS A 175 -6.83 -13.57 2.06
CA HIS A 175 -5.56 -13.74 1.35
C HIS A 175 -5.16 -15.22 1.26
N GLN A 176 -5.23 -15.96 2.37
CA GLN A 176 -4.90 -17.39 2.41
C GLN A 176 -5.83 -18.22 1.51
N LYS A 177 -7.13 -17.93 1.50
CA LYS A 177 -8.08 -18.57 0.57
C LYS A 177 -7.70 -18.34 -0.89
N SER A 178 -7.11 -17.19 -1.18
CA SER A 178 -6.75 -16.76 -2.54
C SER A 178 -5.35 -17.24 -2.97
N GLN A 179 -4.44 -17.50 -2.02
CA GLN A 179 -3.06 -17.95 -2.26
C GLN A 179 -2.95 -19.35 -2.88
N VAL A 180 -4.04 -20.12 -2.93
CA VAL A 180 -4.08 -21.35 -3.74
C VAL A 180 -3.73 -21.05 -5.22
N HIS A 181 -3.88 -19.80 -5.68
CA HIS A 181 -3.68 -19.40 -7.07
C HIS A 181 -2.62 -18.28 -7.30
N THR A 182 -2.14 -17.57 -6.27
CA THR A 182 -1.19 -16.43 -6.42
C THR A 182 -0.13 -16.41 -5.32
N LYS A 183 1.12 -16.74 -5.65
CA LYS A 183 2.17 -17.13 -4.68
C LYS A 183 3.05 -16.02 -4.11
N THR A 184 2.87 -14.73 -4.43
CA THR A 184 3.93 -13.75 -4.12
C THR A 184 3.45 -12.33 -3.84
N THR A 185 2.48 -12.17 -2.93
CA THR A 185 2.10 -10.83 -2.45
C THR A 185 2.42 -10.70 -0.96
N SER A 186 3.21 -9.68 -0.61
CA SER A 186 3.55 -9.37 0.79
C SER A 186 2.59 -8.35 1.38
N ILE A 187 2.18 -8.55 2.62
CA ILE A 187 1.25 -7.68 3.34
C ILE A 187 2.05 -6.77 4.25
N TYR A 188 1.85 -5.46 4.13
CA TYR A 188 2.44 -4.48 5.04
C TYR A 188 1.39 -4.03 6.06
N VAL A 189 1.74 -4.17 7.34
CA VAL A 189 0.90 -3.83 8.48
C VAL A 189 1.30 -2.47 9.03
N VAL A 190 0.30 -1.65 9.35
CA VAL A 190 0.53 -0.35 10.00
C VAL A 190 0.68 -0.52 11.49
N LYS A 191 1.76 0.05 12.02
CA LYS A 191 1.86 0.28 13.46
C LYS A 191 1.19 1.60 13.81
N ILE A 192 0.04 1.52 14.48
CA ILE A 192 -0.63 2.71 15.03
C ILE A 192 -0.05 2.97 16.42
N LYS A 193 0.50 4.17 16.61
CA LYS A 193 0.90 4.68 17.93
C LYS A 193 0.25 6.05 18.11
N GLY A 194 -0.40 6.26 19.25
CA GLY A 194 -0.79 7.61 19.66
C GLY A 194 0.46 8.45 19.93
N SER A 195 0.40 9.75 19.64
CA SER A 195 1.38 10.70 20.15
C SER A 195 1.29 10.68 21.68
N ASP A 196 2.33 10.12 22.31
CA ASP A 196 2.55 10.36 23.73
C ASP A 196 2.91 11.86 23.83
N LEU A 197 2.01 12.65 24.44
CA LEU A 197 2.31 14.02 24.88
C LEU A 197 3.39 13.98 25.97
#